data_AF-A0A3C1MTS4-F1
#
_entry.id   AF-A0A3C1MTS4-F1
#
_cell.length_a   1.000
_cell.length_b   1.000
_cell.length_c   1.000
_cell.angle_alpha   90.00
_cell.angle_beta   90.00
_cell.angle_gamma   90.00
#
_symmetry.space_group_name_H-M   'P 1'
#
loop_
_entity.id
_entity.type
_entity.pdbx_description
1 polymer ?
#
loop_
_entity_poly.entity_id
_entity_poly.type
_entity_poly.pdbx_seq_one_letter_code
_entity_poly.pdbx_strand_id
1 'polypeptide(L)'
;NTYYLLNNYGLGYTATGDVKPLGADKFTLPPQTIPTIAEALSAKGVSWKWYSGGRNDGVTPTNEYCSICDPFTGFKGVMTTPLKNNLQDVTQFYQDVTKDDTLPAVSFIRPFESKAGHPANATMSDFENFVADVISRVKSDKKAWAKTAIIVTTDEGGGYYDSGYIQPVDFFGDGTRIPLIVVSPLARKGHVDHVYNDHASILKFIEKNWGLNPLSKRSRDNLPNPIASKNNPYVPLNRPAIGDLMSMFDFDHASIEQHDVDAEDHHAGHDD
;
A
#
# COMPACT_ATOMS: atom_id res chain seq x y z
N ASN A 1 -27.05 16.21 -17.48
CA ASN A 1 -27.30 15.03 -16.63
C ASN A 1 -26.13 14.09 -16.76
N THR A 2 -25.19 14.11 -15.82
CA THR A 2 -24.09 13.15 -15.77
C THR A 2 -24.50 12.06 -14.79
N TYR A 3 -24.59 10.82 -15.29
CA TYR A 3 -24.84 9.65 -14.46
C TYR A 3 -23.49 9.01 -14.16
N TYR A 4 -23.22 8.74 -12.89
CA TYR A 4 -22.04 8.00 -12.45
C TYR A 4 -22.46 6.61 -12.04
N LEU A 5 -21.67 5.63 -12.46
CA LEU A 5 -22.00 4.23 -12.32
C LEU A 5 -21.32 3.70 -11.05
N LEU A 6 -22.13 3.30 -10.07
CA LEU A 6 -21.69 2.68 -8.82
C LEU A 6 -21.74 1.16 -8.99
N ASN A 7 -20.70 0.57 -9.60
CA ASN A 7 -20.55 -0.88 -9.65
C ASN A 7 -19.08 -1.26 -9.75
N ASN A 8 -18.75 -2.46 -9.25
CA ASN A 8 -17.42 -3.04 -9.38
C ASN A 8 -17.20 -3.50 -10.82
N TYR A 9 -16.24 -2.87 -11.51
CA TYR A 9 -15.82 -3.27 -12.85
C TYR A 9 -14.51 -4.03 -12.78
N GLY A 10 -14.42 -5.14 -13.50
CA GLY A 10 -13.18 -5.85 -13.71
C GLY A 10 -12.14 -4.97 -14.40
N LEU A 11 -10.87 -5.23 -14.10
CA LEU A 11 -9.74 -4.50 -14.69
C LEU A 11 -9.47 -4.93 -16.14
N GLY A 12 -8.87 -4.03 -16.93
CA GLY A 12 -8.78 -4.14 -18.38
C GLY A 12 -7.94 -5.29 -18.93
N TYR A 13 -7.10 -5.94 -18.12
CA TYR A 13 -6.33 -7.12 -18.51
C TYR A 13 -6.61 -8.33 -17.63
N THR A 14 -6.38 -9.53 -18.18
CA THR A 14 -6.22 -10.77 -17.41
C THR A 14 -4.88 -10.77 -16.66
N ALA A 15 -4.67 -11.74 -15.76
CA ALA A 15 -3.38 -11.89 -15.06
C ALA A 15 -2.20 -12.09 -16.03
N THR A 16 -2.43 -12.77 -17.16
CA THR A 16 -1.46 -13.02 -18.24
C THR A 16 -1.11 -11.79 -19.08
N GLY A 17 -1.97 -10.76 -19.06
CA GLY A 17 -1.83 -9.53 -19.85
C GLY A 17 -2.65 -9.50 -21.13
N ASP A 18 -3.64 -10.39 -21.28
CA ASP A 18 -4.59 -10.33 -22.39
C ASP A 18 -5.65 -9.27 -22.10
N VAL A 19 -6.02 -8.48 -23.11
CA VAL A 19 -7.07 -7.47 -22.98
C VAL A 19 -8.41 -8.15 -22.76
N LYS A 20 -9.13 -7.77 -21.70
CA LYS A 20 -10.48 -8.28 -21.47
C LYS A 20 -11.49 -7.65 -22.44
N PRO A 21 -12.52 -8.40 -22.87
CA PRO A 21 -13.50 -7.89 -23.80
C PRO A 21 -14.30 -6.72 -23.22
N LEU A 22 -14.55 -5.72 -24.05
CA LEU A 22 -15.41 -4.58 -23.75
C LEU A 22 -16.75 -4.76 -24.43
N GLY A 23 -17.82 -4.19 -23.85
CA GLY A 23 -19.16 -4.28 -24.43
C GLY A 23 -20.22 -3.72 -23.50
N ALA A 24 -21.43 -3.52 -24.03
CA ALA A 24 -22.57 -2.99 -23.28
C ALA A 24 -23.02 -3.90 -22.12
N ASP A 25 -22.71 -5.20 -22.20
CA ASP A 25 -23.01 -6.23 -21.20
C ASP A 25 -21.76 -6.63 -20.38
N LYS A 26 -20.65 -5.89 -20.51
CA LYS A 26 -19.38 -6.20 -19.82
C LYS A 26 -19.09 -5.17 -18.73
N PHE A 27 -18.98 -5.66 -17.49
CA PHE A 27 -18.49 -4.87 -16.35
C PHE A 27 -16.96 -4.87 -16.33
N THR A 28 -16.34 -4.26 -17.33
CA THR A 28 -14.88 -4.22 -17.48
C THR A 28 -14.43 -2.82 -17.88
N LEU A 29 -13.47 -2.27 -17.14
CA LEU A 29 -12.86 -0.99 -17.48
C LEU A 29 -11.93 -1.19 -18.69
N PRO A 30 -11.90 -0.24 -19.64
CA PRO A 30 -10.86 -0.27 -20.67
C PRO A 30 -9.46 -0.17 -20.04
N PRO A 31 -8.41 -0.72 -20.67
CA PRO A 31 -7.04 -0.47 -20.26
C PRO A 31 -6.76 1.01 -19.98
N GLN A 32 -6.34 1.31 -18.75
CA GLN A 32 -6.04 2.66 -18.30
C GLN A 32 -4.63 3.06 -18.75
N THR A 33 -4.44 4.35 -19.06
CA THR A 33 -3.18 4.91 -19.59
C THR A 33 -2.59 6.01 -18.72
N ILE A 34 -3.20 6.30 -17.58
CA ILE A 34 -2.62 7.26 -16.63
C ILE A 34 -1.33 6.68 -16.03
N PRO A 35 -0.35 7.52 -15.68
CA PRO A 35 0.87 7.06 -15.02
C PRO A 35 0.58 6.40 -13.68
N THR A 36 1.38 5.39 -13.35
CA THR A 36 1.31 4.64 -12.09
C THR A 36 2.58 4.81 -11.26
N ILE A 37 2.48 4.56 -9.96
CA ILE A 37 3.64 4.53 -9.07
C ILE A 37 4.65 3.44 -9.47
N ALA A 38 4.17 2.34 -10.06
CA ALA A 38 5.00 1.29 -10.64
C ALA A 38 5.94 1.84 -11.73
N GLU A 39 5.42 2.65 -12.65
CA GLU A 39 6.24 3.29 -13.69
C GLU A 39 7.22 4.31 -13.09
N ALA A 40 6.77 5.13 -12.13
CA ALA A 40 7.61 6.15 -11.50
C ALA A 40 8.78 5.54 -10.71
N LEU A 41 8.54 4.48 -9.93
CA LEU A 41 9.57 3.74 -9.20
C LEU A 41 10.57 3.11 -10.17
N SER A 42 10.07 2.44 -11.22
CA SER A 42 10.92 1.78 -12.22
C SER A 42 11.80 2.76 -12.99
N ALA A 43 11.27 3.94 -13.34
CA ALA A 43 12.02 4.99 -14.01
C ALA A 43 13.19 5.52 -13.16
N LYS A 44 13.11 5.39 -11.83
CA LYS A 44 14.18 5.72 -10.89
C LYS A 44 15.07 4.55 -10.49
N GLY A 45 14.82 3.34 -11.02
CA GLY A 45 15.54 2.14 -10.62
C GLY A 45 15.23 1.68 -9.19
N VAL A 46 14.11 2.12 -8.61
CA VAL A 46 13.67 1.68 -7.29
C VAL A 46 12.96 0.34 -7.44
N SER A 47 13.44 -0.69 -6.74
CA SER A 47 12.83 -2.02 -6.78
C SER A 47 11.44 -2.00 -6.14
N TRP A 48 10.47 -2.62 -6.81
CA TRP A 48 9.12 -2.73 -6.30
C TRP A 48 8.46 -4.02 -6.78
N LYS A 49 7.52 -4.54 -5.99
CA LYS A 49 6.64 -5.64 -6.39
C LYS A 49 5.23 -5.47 -5.82
N TRP A 50 4.25 -6.01 -6.53
CA TRP A 50 2.89 -6.19 -6.05
C TRP A 50 2.62 -7.68 -5.90
N TYR A 51 2.30 -8.11 -4.68
CA TYR A 51 2.08 -9.48 -4.32
C TYR A 51 0.59 -9.73 -4.06
N SER A 52 -0.05 -10.52 -4.91
CA SER A 52 -1.48 -10.84 -4.82
C SER A 52 -1.66 -12.31 -4.45
N GLY A 53 -2.33 -12.60 -3.33
CA GLY A 53 -2.69 -13.96 -2.98
C GLY A 53 -3.55 -14.62 -4.07
N GLY A 54 -3.16 -15.82 -4.47
CA GLY A 54 -3.87 -16.62 -5.47
C GLY A 54 -3.46 -16.32 -6.90
N ARG A 55 -2.58 -15.33 -7.15
CA ARG A 55 -2.06 -15.04 -8.49
C ARG A 55 -1.25 -16.21 -9.07
N ASN A 56 -0.72 -17.07 -8.19
CA ASN A 56 -0.02 -18.31 -8.53
C ASN A 56 1.19 -18.06 -9.47
N ASP A 57 1.24 -18.72 -10.63
CA ASP A 57 2.28 -18.57 -11.65
C ASP A 57 2.04 -17.37 -12.60
N GLY A 58 1.00 -16.56 -12.33
CA GLY A 58 0.60 -15.44 -13.19
C GLY A 58 -0.11 -15.86 -14.48
N VAL A 59 -0.29 -17.16 -14.71
CA VAL A 59 -0.97 -17.74 -15.88
C VAL A 59 -2.29 -18.40 -15.48
N THR A 60 -2.27 -19.15 -14.39
CA THR A 60 -3.41 -19.89 -13.85
C THR A 60 -3.68 -19.43 -12.42
N PRO A 61 -4.35 -18.28 -12.22
CA PRO A 61 -4.75 -17.84 -10.89
C PRO A 61 -5.67 -18.86 -10.22
N THR A 62 -5.55 -19.00 -8.91
CA THR A 62 -6.42 -19.87 -8.11
C THR A 62 -7.75 -19.18 -7.78
N ASN A 63 -8.66 -19.91 -7.15
CA ASN A 63 -9.92 -19.34 -6.64
C ASN A 63 -9.74 -18.31 -5.51
N GLU A 64 -8.52 -18.17 -4.97
CA GLU A 64 -8.21 -17.17 -3.95
C GLU A 64 -7.80 -15.80 -4.56
N TYR A 65 -7.71 -15.72 -5.90
CA TYR A 65 -7.28 -14.53 -6.61
C TYR A 65 -8.42 -13.53 -6.82
N CYS A 66 -8.22 -12.32 -6.31
CA CYS A 66 -9.09 -11.19 -6.60
C CYS A 66 -8.60 -10.38 -7.79
N SER A 67 -9.21 -10.55 -8.95
CA SER A 67 -8.77 -9.83 -10.14
C SER A 67 -8.98 -8.31 -10.09
N ILE A 68 -9.96 -7.81 -9.33
CA ILE A 68 -10.18 -6.37 -9.17
C ILE A 68 -9.28 -5.75 -8.09
N CYS A 69 -8.78 -6.55 -7.15
CA CYS A 69 -7.87 -6.13 -6.08
C CYS A 69 -6.39 -6.14 -6.51
N ASP A 70 -6.09 -6.40 -7.79
CA ASP A 70 -4.74 -6.36 -8.37
C ASP A 70 -4.64 -5.17 -9.35
N PRO A 71 -4.59 -3.92 -8.83
CA PRO A 71 -4.91 -2.70 -9.57
C PRO A 71 -4.03 -2.49 -10.79
N PHE A 72 -2.75 -2.90 -10.74
CA PHE A 72 -1.84 -2.72 -11.87
C PHE A 72 -2.23 -3.55 -13.10
N THR A 73 -3.05 -4.60 -12.94
CA THR A 73 -3.66 -5.30 -14.08
C THR A 73 -4.68 -4.46 -14.86
N GLY A 74 -5.02 -3.26 -14.38
CA GLY A 74 -5.83 -2.28 -15.11
C GLY A 74 -5.03 -1.39 -16.06
N PHE A 75 -3.69 -1.34 -15.96
CA PHE A 75 -2.88 -0.28 -16.56
C PHE A 75 -2.01 -0.79 -17.70
N LYS A 76 -2.13 -0.13 -18.86
CA LYS A 76 -1.36 -0.45 -20.07
C LYS A 76 0.15 -0.34 -19.84
N GLY A 77 0.59 0.70 -19.14
CA GLY A 77 2.01 0.95 -18.85
C GLY A 77 2.70 -0.19 -18.09
N VAL A 78 1.94 -0.93 -17.27
CA VAL A 78 2.44 -2.11 -16.57
C VAL A 78 2.26 -3.38 -17.42
N MET A 79 1.04 -3.65 -17.88
CA MET A 79 0.69 -4.95 -18.47
C MET A 79 1.29 -5.20 -19.86
N THR A 80 1.72 -4.15 -20.56
CA THR A 80 2.34 -4.26 -21.90
C THR A 80 3.86 -4.10 -21.89
N THR A 81 4.47 -4.07 -20.71
CA THR A 81 5.92 -3.89 -20.53
C THR A 81 6.49 -4.98 -19.61
N PRO A 82 7.83 -5.09 -19.44
CA PRO A 82 8.41 -6.00 -18.47
C PRO A 82 7.99 -5.73 -17.01
N LEU A 83 7.39 -4.58 -16.71
CA LEU A 83 6.90 -4.25 -15.37
C LEU A 83 5.85 -5.25 -14.85
N LYS A 84 5.12 -5.93 -15.75
CA LYS A 84 4.19 -7.00 -15.36
C LYS A 84 4.86 -8.13 -14.59
N ASN A 85 6.18 -8.33 -14.78
CA ASN A 85 6.96 -9.34 -14.05
C ASN A 85 7.09 -9.01 -12.56
N ASN A 86 6.76 -7.79 -12.13
CA ASN A 86 6.73 -7.42 -10.72
C ASN A 86 5.38 -7.73 -10.05
N LEU A 87 4.39 -8.21 -10.82
CA LEU A 87 3.10 -8.68 -10.29
C LEU A 87 3.19 -10.18 -9.99
N GLN A 88 3.37 -10.51 -8.72
CA GLN A 88 3.73 -11.85 -8.25
C GLN A 88 2.69 -12.39 -7.26
N ASP A 89 2.73 -13.69 -6.99
CA ASP A 89 1.93 -14.27 -5.91
C ASP A 89 2.50 -13.91 -4.54
N VAL A 90 1.65 -13.88 -3.51
CA VAL A 90 2.10 -13.64 -2.13
C VAL A 90 3.10 -14.67 -1.62
N THR A 91 3.11 -15.88 -2.17
CA THR A 91 4.15 -16.88 -1.87
C THR A 91 5.55 -16.44 -2.32
N GLN A 92 5.66 -15.59 -3.35
CA GLN A 92 6.93 -15.00 -3.74
C GLN A 92 7.43 -13.99 -2.70
N PHE A 93 6.55 -13.24 -2.04
CA PHE A 93 6.93 -12.37 -0.93
C PHE A 93 7.60 -13.17 0.19
N TYR A 94 7.11 -14.38 0.50
CA TYR A 94 7.71 -15.23 1.53
C TYR A 94 9.15 -15.65 1.22
N GLN A 95 9.54 -15.66 -0.06
CA GLN A 95 10.90 -15.91 -0.49
C GLN A 95 11.72 -14.61 -0.47
N ASP A 96 11.16 -13.53 -1.01
CA ASP A 96 11.83 -12.23 -1.14
C ASP A 96 12.13 -11.59 0.22
N VAL A 97 11.31 -11.83 1.25
CA VAL A 97 11.49 -11.26 2.60
C VAL A 97 12.57 -11.97 3.42
N THR A 98 13.12 -13.11 2.95
CA THR A 98 14.07 -13.90 3.73
C THR A 98 15.42 -13.23 3.95
N LYS A 99 15.74 -12.20 3.14
CA LYS A 99 16.98 -11.43 3.23
C LYS A 99 16.74 -9.98 2.84
N ASP A 100 17.55 -9.10 3.42
CA ASP A 100 17.55 -7.68 3.13
C ASP A 100 17.76 -7.33 1.65
N ASP A 101 18.61 -8.09 0.94
CA ASP A 101 18.95 -7.86 -0.47
C ASP A 101 17.87 -8.32 -1.46
N THR A 102 16.95 -9.18 -1.02
CA THR A 102 15.86 -9.70 -1.85
C THR A 102 14.53 -8.99 -1.64
N LEU A 103 14.37 -8.23 -0.54
CA LEU A 103 13.17 -7.47 -0.25
C LEU A 103 13.11 -6.20 -1.15
N PRO A 104 12.06 -6.01 -1.97
CA PRO A 104 11.93 -4.78 -2.76
C PRO A 104 11.79 -3.55 -1.87
N ALA A 105 12.33 -2.42 -2.33
CA ALA A 105 12.21 -1.13 -1.63
C ALA A 105 10.74 -0.73 -1.41
N VAL A 106 9.85 -1.05 -2.35
CA VAL A 106 8.40 -0.88 -2.20
C VAL A 106 7.68 -2.20 -2.46
N SER A 107 7.03 -2.74 -1.44
CA SER A 107 6.29 -4.00 -1.51
C SER A 107 4.82 -3.77 -1.19
N PHE A 108 3.92 -4.03 -2.14
CA PHE A 108 2.48 -4.04 -1.91
C PHE A 108 2.01 -5.47 -1.71
N ILE A 109 1.30 -5.76 -0.63
CA ILE A 109 0.92 -7.12 -0.27
C ILE A 109 -0.60 -7.17 -0.10
N ARG A 110 -1.23 -8.04 -0.88
CA ARG A 110 -2.65 -8.33 -0.82
C ARG A 110 -2.83 -9.80 -0.41
N PRO A 111 -3.59 -10.12 0.66
CA PRO A 111 -3.78 -11.49 1.13
C PRO A 111 -4.46 -12.40 0.10
N PHE A 112 -4.50 -13.70 0.36
CA PHE A 112 -5.48 -14.59 -0.29
C PHE A 112 -6.91 -14.11 0.07
N GLU A 113 -7.90 -14.33 -0.81
CA GLU A 113 -9.31 -13.94 -0.54
C GLU A 113 -9.79 -14.40 0.84
N SER A 114 -9.55 -15.66 1.19
CA SER A 114 -9.90 -16.24 2.51
C SER A 114 -9.23 -15.57 3.72
N LYS A 115 -8.24 -14.70 3.49
CA LYS A 115 -7.49 -13.97 4.53
C LYS A 115 -7.56 -12.46 4.37
N ALA A 116 -8.39 -11.96 3.45
CA ALA A 116 -8.44 -10.54 3.11
C ALA A 116 -9.26 -9.70 4.12
N GLY A 117 -9.94 -10.35 5.07
CA GLY A 117 -10.82 -9.69 6.03
C GLY A 117 -12.17 -9.23 5.44
N HIS A 118 -12.44 -9.54 4.17
CA HIS A 118 -13.69 -9.18 3.52
C HIS A 118 -14.86 -10.02 4.09
N PRO A 119 -15.96 -9.40 4.57
CA PRO A 119 -16.99 -10.10 5.36
C PRO A 119 -17.71 -11.27 4.66
N ALA A 120 -17.69 -11.30 3.33
CA ALA A 120 -18.35 -12.36 2.56
C ALA A 120 -17.55 -13.68 2.53
N ASN A 121 -16.23 -13.64 2.74
CA ASN A 121 -15.34 -14.77 2.45
C ASN A 121 -14.16 -14.94 3.43
N ALA A 122 -13.96 -13.99 4.35
CA ALA A 122 -12.91 -14.04 5.35
C ALA A 122 -13.38 -13.46 6.69
N THR A 123 -12.60 -13.68 7.75
CA THR A 123 -12.81 -13.04 9.05
C THR A 123 -11.71 -12.02 9.36
N MET A 124 -11.96 -11.12 10.31
CA MET A 124 -10.93 -10.20 10.80
C MET A 124 -9.75 -10.95 11.45
N SER A 125 -10.03 -12.09 12.12
CA SER A 125 -8.98 -12.94 12.70
C SER A 125 -8.05 -13.51 11.64
N ASP A 126 -8.58 -13.94 10.48
CA ASP A 126 -7.75 -14.43 9.37
C ASP A 126 -6.84 -13.34 8.80
N PHE A 127 -7.37 -12.11 8.71
CA PHE A 127 -6.59 -10.93 8.29
C PHE A 127 -5.51 -10.58 9.31
N GLU A 128 -5.83 -10.54 10.61
CA GLU A 128 -4.88 -10.28 11.69
C GLU A 128 -3.76 -11.34 11.72
N ASN A 129 -4.10 -12.61 11.56
CA ASN A 129 -3.11 -13.70 11.47
C ASN A 129 -2.20 -13.55 10.25
N PHE A 130 -2.74 -13.15 9.10
CA PHE A 130 -1.94 -12.86 7.91
C PHE A 130 -0.99 -11.68 8.14
N VAL A 131 -1.48 -10.57 8.70
CA VAL A 131 -0.66 -9.40 9.02
C VAL A 131 0.44 -9.75 10.01
N ALA A 132 0.14 -10.55 11.05
CA ALA A 132 1.12 -11.02 12.02
C ALA A 132 2.21 -11.88 11.37
N ASP A 133 1.86 -12.77 10.44
CA ASP A 133 2.83 -13.58 9.68
C ASP A 133 3.74 -12.70 8.82
N VAL A 134 3.20 -11.71 8.10
CA VAL A 134 3.98 -10.75 7.32
C VAL A 134 4.97 -9.98 8.21
N ILE A 135 4.50 -9.42 9.33
CA ILE A 135 5.35 -8.69 10.28
C ILE A 135 6.45 -9.61 10.85
N SER A 136 6.10 -10.84 11.22
CA SER A 136 7.06 -11.83 11.74
C SER A 136 8.16 -12.15 10.73
N ARG A 137 7.79 -12.34 9.46
CA ARG A 137 8.73 -12.60 8.37
C ARG A 137 9.69 -11.44 8.14
N VAL A 138 9.19 -10.20 8.06
CA VAL A 138 10.05 -9.02 7.93
C VAL A 138 11.01 -8.90 9.13
N LYS A 139 10.51 -9.15 10.35
CA LYS A 139 11.31 -9.12 11.58
C LYS A 139 12.35 -10.24 11.68
N SER A 140 12.22 -11.31 10.91
CA SER A 140 13.14 -12.44 10.95
C SER A 140 14.54 -12.09 10.43
N ASP A 141 14.64 -11.09 9.54
CA ASP A 141 15.91 -10.49 9.13
C ASP A 141 16.07 -9.12 9.81
N LYS A 142 17.03 -9.04 10.76
CA LYS A 142 17.25 -7.83 11.56
C LYS A 142 17.65 -6.62 10.69
N LYS A 143 18.37 -6.83 9.58
CA LYS A 143 18.86 -5.75 8.70
C LYS A 143 17.72 -5.17 7.87
N ALA A 144 16.85 -6.02 7.34
CA ALA A 144 15.63 -5.62 6.65
C ALA A 144 14.70 -4.88 7.61
N TRP A 145 14.44 -5.46 8.79
CA TRP A 145 13.54 -4.87 9.78
C TRP A 145 13.97 -3.47 10.24
N ALA A 146 15.26 -3.26 10.50
CA ALA A 146 15.80 -1.99 11.01
C ALA A 146 15.45 -0.78 10.14
N LYS A 147 15.21 -0.99 8.84
CA LYS A 147 14.90 0.07 7.86
C LYS A 147 13.54 -0.10 7.17
N THR A 148 12.67 -0.97 7.67
CA THR A 148 11.36 -1.22 7.06
C THR A 148 10.23 -0.53 7.81
N ALA A 149 9.30 0.04 7.06
CA ALA A 149 7.99 0.46 7.58
C ALA A 149 6.88 -0.39 6.94
N ILE A 150 6.07 -1.03 7.77
CA ILE A 150 4.91 -1.80 7.33
C ILE A 150 3.67 -0.94 7.57
N ILE A 151 2.97 -0.57 6.50
CA ILE A 151 1.71 0.18 6.56
C ILE A 151 0.57 -0.81 6.33
N VAL A 152 -0.30 -0.96 7.34
CA VAL A 152 -1.45 -1.87 7.29
C VAL A 152 -2.71 -1.02 7.18
N THR A 153 -3.53 -1.28 6.16
CA THR A 153 -4.81 -0.60 5.93
C THR A 153 -5.77 -1.48 5.14
N THR A 154 -7.02 -1.05 4.97
CA THR A 154 -8.02 -1.70 4.11
C THR A 154 -8.26 -0.87 2.86
N ASP A 155 -8.79 -1.47 1.79
CA ASP A 155 -9.16 -0.75 0.57
C ASP A 155 -10.44 0.08 0.76
N GLU A 156 -11.36 -0.40 1.59
CA GLU A 156 -12.62 0.29 1.90
C GLU A 156 -13.10 0.06 3.35
N GLY A 157 -14.15 0.78 3.73
CA GLY A 157 -14.81 0.67 5.04
C GLY A 157 -15.94 -0.36 5.11
N GLY A 158 -16.16 -1.17 4.06
CA GLY A 158 -17.12 -2.29 4.05
C GLY A 158 -18.60 -1.95 4.25
N GLY A 159 -18.97 -0.66 4.17
CA GLY A 159 -20.33 -0.19 4.44
C GLY A 159 -20.71 -0.09 5.92
N TYR A 160 -19.75 -0.28 6.83
CA TYR A 160 -19.98 -0.09 8.26
C TYR A 160 -20.18 1.39 8.62
N TYR A 161 -20.95 1.64 9.68
CA TYR A 161 -21.16 2.99 10.19
C TYR A 161 -19.84 3.57 10.73
N ASP A 162 -19.50 4.77 10.28
CA ASP A 162 -18.41 5.57 10.82
C ASP A 162 -18.90 7.01 11.04
N SER A 163 -18.59 7.58 12.20
CA SER A 163 -18.98 8.95 12.57
C SER A 163 -17.93 10.00 12.19
N GLY A 164 -16.90 9.59 11.46
CA GLY A 164 -15.76 10.42 11.10
C GLY A 164 -16.13 11.60 10.22
N TYR A 165 -15.32 12.65 10.33
CA TYR A 165 -15.33 13.70 9.33
C TYR A 165 -14.82 13.14 7.99
N ILE A 166 -15.58 13.40 6.92
CA ILE A 166 -15.23 13.06 5.55
C ILE A 166 -15.04 14.37 4.78
N GLN A 167 -13.89 14.53 4.16
CA GLN A 167 -13.55 15.71 3.40
C GLN A 167 -14.14 15.65 1.97
N PRO A 168 -14.80 16.71 1.48
CA PRO A 168 -15.22 16.80 0.08
C PRO A 168 -14.00 17.17 -0.79
N VAL A 169 -13.06 16.25 -0.95
CA VAL A 169 -11.79 16.47 -1.66
C VAL A 169 -11.97 16.67 -3.18
N ASP A 170 -12.98 16.04 -3.76
CA ASP A 170 -13.38 16.17 -5.16
C ASP A 170 -14.88 15.86 -5.31
N PHE A 171 -15.34 15.60 -6.54
CA PHE A 171 -16.75 15.26 -6.81
C PHE A 171 -17.23 14.01 -6.05
N PHE A 172 -16.38 13.01 -5.87
CA PHE A 172 -16.69 11.80 -5.10
C PHE A 172 -16.38 12.00 -3.61
N GLY A 173 -15.36 12.79 -3.30
CA GLY A 173 -14.86 12.95 -1.93
C GLY A 173 -14.11 11.71 -1.45
N ASP A 174 -13.85 11.65 -0.15
CA ASP A 174 -13.39 10.42 0.49
C ASP A 174 -14.56 9.50 0.85
N GLY A 175 -14.24 8.22 1.06
CA GLY A 175 -15.15 7.27 1.69
C GLY A 175 -15.20 7.43 3.22
N THR A 176 -15.83 6.46 3.88
CA THR A 176 -15.76 6.34 5.35
C THR A 176 -14.31 6.12 5.80
N ARG A 177 -14.00 6.48 7.06
CA ARG A 177 -12.66 6.23 7.60
C ARG A 177 -12.37 4.73 7.65
N ILE A 178 -11.09 4.42 7.49
CA ILE A 178 -10.54 3.07 7.55
C ILE A 178 -9.38 3.04 8.56
N PRO A 179 -9.03 1.87 9.11
CA PRO A 179 -7.81 1.75 9.92
C PRO A 179 -6.57 1.97 9.07
N LEU A 180 -5.59 2.70 9.61
CA LEU A 180 -4.22 2.76 9.09
C LEU A 180 -3.26 2.64 10.27
N ILE A 181 -2.41 1.61 10.23
CA ILE A 181 -1.43 1.32 11.28
C ILE A 181 -0.05 1.29 10.63
N VAL A 182 0.92 1.94 11.27
CA VAL A 182 2.33 1.84 10.89
C VAL A 182 3.07 0.99 11.94
N VAL A 183 3.75 -0.05 11.47
CA VAL A 183 4.60 -0.93 12.29
C VAL A 183 6.04 -0.81 11.77
N SER A 184 6.91 -0.18 12.55
CA SER A 184 8.29 0.10 12.17
C SER A 184 9.15 0.41 13.40
N PRO A 185 10.47 0.14 13.40
CA PRO A 185 11.37 0.71 14.39
C PRO A 185 11.47 2.25 14.27
N LEU A 186 11.14 2.81 13.09
CA LEU A 186 11.16 4.25 12.80
C LEU A 186 9.84 4.95 13.17
N ALA A 187 8.80 4.19 13.56
CA ALA A 187 7.49 4.74 13.87
C ALA A 187 7.46 5.34 15.28
N ARG A 188 6.66 6.40 15.47
CA ARG A 188 6.35 6.92 16.81
C ARG A 188 5.62 5.83 17.62
N LYS A 189 6.23 5.37 18.70
CA LYS A 189 5.70 4.31 19.55
C LYS A 189 4.50 4.83 20.37
N GLY A 190 3.40 4.08 20.43
CA GLY A 190 2.21 4.42 21.22
C GLY A 190 1.49 5.70 20.78
N HIS A 191 1.66 6.13 19.53
CA HIS A 191 1.16 7.39 19.01
C HIS A 191 -0.10 7.20 18.16
N VAL A 192 -1.09 8.07 18.35
CA VAL A 192 -2.24 8.20 17.45
C VAL A 192 -2.06 9.49 16.66
N ASP A 193 -1.81 9.35 15.36
CA ASP A 193 -1.72 10.49 14.45
C ASP A 193 -3.12 10.98 14.08
N HIS A 194 -3.30 12.29 14.05
CA HIS A 194 -4.57 12.93 13.72
C HIS A 194 -4.51 13.76 12.43
N VAL A 195 -3.41 13.67 11.67
CA VAL A 195 -3.34 14.31 10.35
C VAL A 195 -4.37 13.65 9.45
N TYR A 196 -5.12 14.45 8.69
CA TYR A 196 -6.09 13.93 7.75
C TYR A 196 -5.35 13.25 6.58
N ASN A 197 -5.46 11.92 6.52
CA ASN A 197 -4.82 11.07 5.52
C ASN A 197 -5.92 10.25 4.80
N ASP A 198 -5.76 10.04 3.49
CA ASP A 198 -6.47 9.03 2.70
C ASP A 198 -5.47 8.03 2.07
N HIS A 199 -5.91 7.11 1.20
CA HIS A 199 -5.01 6.18 0.50
C HIS A 199 -3.91 6.85 -0.33
N ALA A 200 -4.14 8.06 -0.86
CA ALA A 200 -3.11 8.80 -1.59
C ALA A 200 -1.96 9.27 -0.67
N SER A 201 -2.16 9.30 0.64
CA SER A 201 -1.08 9.57 1.60
C SER A 201 0.01 8.50 1.56
N ILE A 202 -0.34 7.24 1.26
CA ILE A 202 0.65 6.16 1.05
C ILE A 202 1.50 6.46 -0.19
N LEU A 203 0.85 6.94 -1.26
CA LEU A 203 1.55 7.37 -2.46
C LEU A 203 2.49 8.55 -2.16
N LYS A 204 2.03 9.58 -1.44
CA LYS A 204 2.87 10.73 -1.03
C LYS A 204 4.05 10.30 -0.15
N PHE A 205 3.84 9.34 0.75
CA PHE A 205 4.92 8.77 1.56
C PHE A 205 6.01 8.14 0.68
N ILE A 206 5.60 7.33 -0.30
CA ILE A 206 6.51 6.73 -1.29
C ILE A 206 7.22 7.82 -2.09
N GLU A 207 6.48 8.77 -2.65
CA GLU A 207 7.07 9.86 -3.44
C GLU A 207 8.12 10.62 -2.65
N LYS A 208 7.86 10.94 -1.39
CA LYS A 208 8.81 11.66 -0.54
C LYS A 208 10.03 10.81 -0.20
N ASN A 209 9.87 9.52 0.10
CA ASN A 209 10.97 8.64 0.45
C ASN A 209 11.93 8.37 -0.72
N TRP A 210 11.42 8.30 -1.95
CA TRP A 210 12.21 8.03 -3.16
C TRP A 210 12.38 9.27 -4.08
N GLY A 211 11.99 10.45 -3.60
CA GLY A 211 12.08 11.74 -4.29
C GLY A 211 11.34 11.80 -5.64
N LEU A 212 10.22 11.11 -5.76
CA LEU A 212 9.40 11.08 -6.98
C LEU A 212 8.54 12.35 -7.08
N ASN A 213 8.09 12.64 -8.31
CA ASN A 213 7.11 13.70 -8.55
C ASN A 213 5.69 13.11 -8.47
N PRO A 214 4.68 13.94 -8.15
CA PRO A 214 3.27 13.56 -8.28
C PRO A 214 2.97 12.94 -9.65
N LEU A 215 2.17 11.87 -9.67
CA LEU A 215 2.02 11.01 -10.85
C LEU A 215 1.29 11.70 -12.02
N SER A 216 0.35 12.59 -11.71
CA SER A 216 -0.40 13.34 -12.72
C SER A 216 -1.08 14.56 -12.10
N LYS A 217 -1.45 15.55 -12.92
CA LYS A 217 -2.16 16.77 -12.47
C LYS A 217 -3.51 16.54 -11.78
N ARG A 218 -4.09 15.33 -11.93
CA ARG A 218 -5.40 14.97 -11.34
C ARG A 218 -5.28 14.12 -10.08
N SER A 219 -4.08 13.67 -9.76
CA SER A 219 -3.86 12.77 -8.61
C SER A 219 -3.89 13.59 -7.32
N ARG A 220 -4.39 12.97 -6.24
CA ARG A 220 -4.54 13.63 -4.93
C ARG A 220 -3.21 13.84 -4.21
N ASP A 221 -2.15 13.19 -4.70
CA ASP A 221 -0.75 13.43 -4.31
C ASP A 221 -0.30 14.90 -4.47
N ASN A 222 -0.94 15.68 -5.36
CA ASN A 222 -0.70 17.11 -5.52
C ASN A 222 -1.25 17.98 -4.38
N LEU A 223 -2.10 17.44 -3.51
CA LEU A 223 -2.74 18.23 -2.46
C LEU A 223 -1.74 18.59 -1.35
N PRO A 224 -1.86 19.78 -0.74
CA PRO A 224 -0.98 20.19 0.35
C PRO A 224 -1.18 19.32 1.59
N ASN A 225 -0.17 19.29 2.46
CA ASN A 225 -0.32 18.67 3.77
C ASN A 225 -1.32 19.46 4.65
N PRO A 226 -2.13 18.78 5.48
CA PRO A 226 -3.13 19.41 6.32
C PRO A 226 -2.56 20.36 7.37
N ILE A 227 -3.24 21.49 7.56
CA ILE A 227 -3.03 22.41 8.69
C ILE A 227 -4.26 22.29 9.57
N ALA A 228 -4.11 21.73 10.77
CA ALA A 228 -5.22 21.55 11.71
C ALA A 228 -5.09 22.48 12.92
N SER A 229 -6.22 22.78 13.56
CA SER A 229 -6.24 23.52 14.82
C SER A 229 -6.11 22.55 16.01
N LYS A 230 -5.56 23.02 17.14
CA LYS A 230 -5.50 22.20 18.38
C LYS A 230 -6.89 21.77 18.88
N ASN A 231 -7.90 22.61 18.68
CA ASN A 231 -9.26 22.36 19.18
C ASN A 231 -10.07 21.41 18.28
N ASN A 232 -9.62 21.19 17.04
CA ASN A 232 -10.21 20.25 16.11
C ASN A 232 -9.12 19.69 15.18
N PRO A 233 -8.38 18.67 15.64
CA PRO A 233 -7.24 18.13 14.90
C PRO A 233 -7.67 17.33 13.66
N TYR A 234 -8.90 16.83 13.62
CA TYR A 234 -9.40 15.94 12.56
C TYR A 234 -9.86 16.67 11.29
N VAL A 235 -10.12 17.97 11.37
CA VAL A 235 -10.66 18.76 10.25
C VAL A 235 -9.61 19.77 9.79
N PRO A 236 -9.03 19.60 8.59
CA PRO A 236 -8.05 20.56 8.08
C PRO A 236 -8.67 21.95 7.89
N LEU A 237 -7.88 22.99 8.11
CA LEU A 237 -8.26 24.38 7.85
C LEU A 237 -8.04 24.78 6.39
N ASN A 238 -7.06 24.15 5.72
CA ASN A 238 -6.63 24.41 4.34
C ASN A 238 -7.19 23.40 3.33
N ARG A 239 -8.43 22.94 3.52
CA ARG A 239 -9.08 21.93 2.66
C ARG A 239 -9.23 22.45 1.21
N PRO A 240 -9.02 21.61 0.16
CA PRO A 240 -8.65 20.20 0.23
C PRO A 240 -7.17 19.99 0.61
N ALA A 241 -6.92 19.09 1.57
CA ALA A 241 -5.57 18.75 2.04
C ALA A 241 -5.48 17.29 2.50
N ILE A 242 -4.38 16.62 2.16
CA ILE A 242 -4.13 15.20 2.45
C ILE A 242 -2.68 15.05 2.89
N GLY A 243 -2.44 14.34 4.00
CA GLY A 243 -1.11 14.18 4.59
C GLY A 243 -0.17 13.30 3.79
N ASP A 244 1.07 13.18 4.27
CA ASP A 244 2.14 12.38 3.65
C ASP A 244 2.64 11.26 4.58
N LEU A 245 1.89 10.97 5.64
CA LEU A 245 2.20 10.01 6.71
C LEU A 245 3.48 10.28 7.51
N MET A 246 4.25 11.33 7.22
CA MET A 246 5.54 11.55 7.87
C MET A 246 5.42 11.88 9.35
N SER A 247 4.27 12.40 9.80
CA SER A 247 4.00 12.64 11.23
C SER A 247 3.95 11.35 12.05
N MET A 248 3.73 10.19 11.42
CA MET A 248 3.70 8.89 12.10
C MET A 248 5.09 8.35 12.48
N PHE A 249 6.17 9.01 12.02
CA PHE A 249 7.55 8.57 12.19
C PHE A 249 8.36 9.52 13.09
N ASP A 250 9.39 8.97 13.72
CA ASP A 250 10.43 9.67 14.46
C ASP A 250 11.79 9.17 13.97
N PHE A 251 12.28 9.80 12.89
CA PHE A 251 13.54 9.42 12.27
C PHE A 251 14.77 9.86 13.09
N ASP A 252 14.60 10.81 14.01
CA ASP A 252 15.69 11.33 14.83
C ASP A 252 16.03 10.36 15.98
N HIS A 253 15.02 9.76 16.62
CA HIS A 253 15.22 8.80 17.71
C HIS A 253 15.72 7.42 17.25
N ALA A 254 15.40 7.02 16.01
CA ALA A 254 15.82 5.72 15.48
C ALA A 254 17.35 5.57 15.34
N SER A 255 18.07 6.68 15.16
CA SER A 255 19.54 6.68 15.09
C SER A 255 20.19 6.18 16.38
N ILE A 256 19.56 6.38 17.54
CA ILE A 256 20.12 6.05 18.85
C ILE A 256 19.98 4.54 19.16
N GLU A 257 18.83 3.92 18.86
CA GLU A 257 18.64 2.47 19.09
C GLU A 257 19.53 1.61 18.15
N GLN A 258 19.87 2.11 16.95
CA GLN A 258 20.74 1.39 16.00
C GLN A 258 22.20 1.32 16.50
N HIS A 259 22.69 2.37 17.17
CA HIS A 259 24.03 2.41 17.75
C HIS A 259 24.23 1.36 18.85
N ASP A 260 23.19 1.04 19.61
CA ASP A 260 23.27 0.03 20.68
C ASP A 260 23.31 -1.40 20.12
N VAL A 261 22.67 -1.66 18.97
CA VAL A 261 22.72 -2.98 18.30
C VAL A 261 24.09 -3.25 17.68
N ASP A 262 24.69 -2.24 17.04
CA ASP A 262 26.04 -2.37 16.49
C ASP A 262 27.11 -2.49 17.60
N ALA A 263 26.87 -1.92 18.79
CA ALA A 263 27.76 -2.03 19.94
C ALA A 263 27.75 -3.43 20.60
N GLU A 264 26.61 -4.14 20.60
CA GLU A 264 26.54 -5.50 21.13
C GLU A 264 27.26 -6.54 20.25
N ASP A 265 27.24 -6.37 18.92
CA ASP A 265 27.95 -7.27 17.99
C ASP A 265 29.48 -7.11 18.08
N HIS A 266 29.99 -5.99 18.61
CA HIS A 266 31.43 -5.77 18.81
C HIS A 266 31.97 -6.31 20.14
N HIS A 267 31.12 -6.70 21.09
CA HIS A 267 31.55 -7.22 22.40
C HIS A 267 31.53 -8.75 22.53
N ALA A 268 30.98 -9.48 21.55
CA ALA A 268 30.93 -10.95 21.58
C ALA A 268 32.21 -11.65 21.04
N GLY A 269 33.29 -10.90 20.86
CA GLY A 269 34.47 -11.37 20.13
C GLY A 269 35.81 -11.12 20.81
N HIS A 270 35.90 -11.20 22.14
CA HIS A 270 37.16 -11.34 22.88
C HIS A 270 36.85 -11.90 24.27
N ASP A 271 36.92 -13.21 24.42
CA ASP A 271 37.30 -13.88 25.66
C ASP A 271 37.95 -15.21 25.25
N ASP A 272 39.24 -15.33 25.60
CA ASP A 272 40.12 -16.50 25.41
C ASP A 272 39.72 -17.69 26.29
#